data_AF-A0A2S0KSP3-F1
#
_entry.id   AF-A0A2S0KSP3-F1
#
_cell.length_a   1.000
_cell.length_b   1.000
_cell.length_c   1.000
_cell.angle_alpha   90.00
_cell.angle_beta   90.00
_cell.angle_gamma   90.00
#
_symmetry.space_group_name_H-M   'P 1'
#
loop_
_entity.id
_entity.type
_entity.pdbx_description
1 polymer ?
#
loop_
_entity_poly.entity_id
_entity_poly.type
_entity_poly.pdbx_seq_one_letter_code
_entity_poly.pdbx_strand_id
1 'polypeptide(L)'
;MKLGITGSRTNTAFDFTPVFTRQIEPFNAFLGQSPISSIITGGARGIDQQAQTCAERLNIPCQVIRPDYGKYHRGAPLKRNLQIIEESDALLVIWNGEPNSRGTIYTAIHALKAGKRVFVILAEDEAIIQCFGEIHDDSCFIVNRS
;
A
#
# COMPACT_ATOMS: atom_id res chain seq x y z
N MET A 1 -10.97 11.18 1.49
CA MET A 1 -9.54 11.04 1.86
C MET A 1 -8.76 10.38 0.72
N LYS A 2 -7.46 10.66 0.63
CA LYS A 2 -6.54 10.02 -0.32
C LYS A 2 -5.90 8.80 0.32
N LEU A 3 -6.11 7.62 -0.27
CA LEU A 3 -5.52 6.37 0.21
C LEU A 3 -4.30 6.01 -0.65
N GLY A 4 -3.13 5.93 -0.04
CA GLY A 4 -1.95 5.36 -0.68
C GLY A 4 -2.00 3.84 -0.64
N ILE A 5 -1.77 3.16 -1.76
CA ILE A 5 -1.65 1.70 -1.82
C ILE A 5 -0.25 1.33 -2.34
N THR A 6 0.46 0.53 -1.56
CA THR A 6 1.82 0.05 -1.87
C THR A 6 1.96 -1.42 -1.50
N GLY A 7 2.86 -2.12 -2.19
CA GLY A 7 3.15 -3.50 -1.83
C GLY A 7 4.29 -4.12 -2.63
N SER A 8 4.43 -5.44 -2.49
CA SER A 8 5.45 -6.20 -3.20
C SER A 8 5.29 -6.09 -4.73
N ARG A 9 6.43 -6.00 -5.42
CA ARG A 9 6.49 -6.01 -6.90
C ARG A 9 6.48 -7.41 -7.50
N THR A 10 6.84 -8.40 -6.69
CA THR A 10 6.94 -9.81 -7.08
C THR A 10 5.67 -10.59 -6.74
N ASN A 11 4.84 -10.06 -5.85
CA ASN A 11 3.55 -10.66 -5.56
C ASN A 11 2.56 -10.34 -6.70
N THR A 12 2.44 -11.29 -7.65
CA THR A 12 1.46 -11.29 -8.73
C THR A 12 0.51 -12.48 -8.67
N ALA A 13 0.77 -13.47 -7.80
CA ALA A 13 -0.08 -14.65 -7.62
C ALA A 13 -1.38 -14.29 -6.88
N PHE A 14 -1.28 -13.37 -5.92
CA PHE A 14 -2.43 -12.84 -5.21
C PHE A 14 -3.05 -11.66 -5.96
N ASP A 15 -4.36 -11.70 -6.23
CA ASP A 15 -5.15 -10.52 -6.64
C ASP A 15 -6.00 -10.02 -5.47
N PHE A 16 -5.63 -8.89 -4.89
CA PHE A 16 -6.37 -8.30 -3.76
C PHE A 16 -7.64 -7.57 -4.20
N THR A 17 -7.82 -7.34 -5.50
CA THR A 17 -8.89 -6.52 -6.05
C THR A 17 -10.30 -7.00 -5.64
N PRO A 18 -10.65 -8.29 -5.76
CA PRO A 18 -12.00 -8.76 -5.40
C PRO A 18 -12.29 -8.56 -3.91
N VAL A 19 -11.26 -8.68 -3.05
CA VAL A 19 -11.41 -8.46 -1.61
C VAL A 19 -11.60 -6.97 -1.34
N PHE A 20 -10.75 -6.12 -1.90
CA PHE A 20 -10.84 -4.67 -1.70
C PHE A 20 -12.18 -4.11 -2.18
N THR A 21 -12.65 -4.52 -3.36
CA THR A 21 -13.96 -4.11 -3.88
C THR A 21 -15.12 -4.52 -2.96
N ARG A 22 -15.08 -5.70 -2.33
CA ARG A 22 -16.10 -6.12 -1.36
C ARG A 22 -15.98 -5.41 -0.01
N GLN A 23 -14.77 -5.03 0.38
CA GLN A 23 -14.47 -4.45 1.69
C GLN A 23 -14.41 -2.93 1.69
N ILE A 24 -14.59 -2.27 0.53
CA ILE A 24 -14.47 -0.81 0.42
C ILE A 24 -15.47 -0.08 1.33
N GLU A 25 -16.72 -0.53 1.40
CA GLU A 25 -17.75 0.10 2.26
C GLU A 25 -17.48 -0.12 3.75
N PRO A 26 -17.22 -1.36 4.24
CA PRO A 26 -16.75 -1.57 5.61
C PRO A 26 -15.50 -0.75 5.95
N PHE A 27 -14.55 -0.65 5.02
CA PHE A 27 -13.32 0.11 5.22
C PHE A 27 -13.58 1.61 5.29
N ASN A 28 -14.42 2.17 4.41
CA ASN A 28 -14.88 3.55 4.49
C ASN A 28 -15.59 3.83 5.83
N ALA A 29 -16.46 2.92 6.29
CA ALA A 29 -17.15 3.05 7.57
C ALA A 29 -16.16 3.06 8.76
N PHE A 30 -15.13 2.21 8.72
CA PHE A 30 -14.05 2.21 9.71
C PHE A 30 -13.22 3.51 9.68
N LEU A 31 -12.98 4.07 8.49
CA LEU A 31 -12.25 5.32 8.33
C LEU A 31 -13.05 6.54 8.85
N GLY A 32 -14.38 6.42 8.98
CA GLY A 32 -15.27 7.44 9.52
C GLY A 32 -15.91 8.30 8.43
N GLN A 33 -16.11 9.60 8.69
CA GLN A 33 -16.90 10.48 7.80
C GLN A 33 -16.23 10.85 6.47
N SER A 34 -15.04 10.33 6.18
CA SER A 34 -14.28 10.69 4.98
C SER A 34 -13.99 9.44 4.14
N PRO A 35 -14.90 9.03 3.24
CA PRO A 35 -14.67 7.91 2.35
C PRO A 35 -13.46 8.16 1.45
N ILE A 36 -12.92 7.08 0.90
CA ILE A 36 -11.81 7.13 -0.06
C ILE A 36 -12.29 7.86 -1.32
N SER A 37 -11.66 9.00 -1.59
CA SER A 37 -11.98 9.88 -2.73
C SER A 37 -10.91 9.81 -3.83
N SER A 38 -9.77 9.20 -3.54
CA SER A 38 -8.67 8.99 -4.47
C SER A 38 -7.74 7.88 -3.97
N ILE A 39 -7.18 7.13 -4.91
CA ILE A 39 -6.09 6.17 -4.68
C ILE A 39 -4.79 6.77 -5.21
N ILE A 40 -3.71 6.63 -4.45
CA ILE A 40 -2.35 6.99 -4.87
C ILE A 40 -1.50 5.72 -4.88
N THR A 41 -0.74 5.50 -5.96
CA THR A 41 0.15 4.34 -6.04
C THR A 41 1.40 4.61 -6.88
N GLY A 42 2.35 3.68 -6.87
CA GLY A 42 3.67 3.85 -7.45
C GLY A 42 3.86 3.34 -8.88
N GLY A 43 2.82 2.75 -9.47
CA GLY A 43 2.80 2.30 -10.85
C GLY A 43 3.74 1.15 -11.23
N ALA A 44 4.35 0.46 -10.25
CA ALA A 44 5.13 -0.73 -10.52
C ALA A 44 4.24 -1.94 -10.87
N ARG A 45 4.86 -3.03 -11.34
CA ARG A 45 4.17 -4.34 -11.43
C ARG A 45 3.81 -4.84 -10.03
N GLY A 46 2.79 -5.70 -9.94
CA GLY A 46 2.33 -6.31 -8.68
C GLY A 46 1.24 -5.48 -8.04
N ILE A 47 1.36 -5.21 -6.74
CA ILE A 47 0.33 -4.51 -5.96
C ILE A 47 0.02 -3.11 -6.51
N ASP A 48 1.02 -2.36 -6.99
CA ASP A 48 0.82 -1.04 -7.57
C ASP A 48 -0.08 -1.08 -8.85
N GLN A 49 -0.06 -2.20 -9.59
CA GLN A 49 -0.92 -2.41 -10.76
C GLN A 49 -2.34 -2.80 -10.32
N GLN A 50 -2.46 -3.70 -9.34
CA GLN A 50 -3.76 -4.09 -8.78
C GLN A 50 -4.48 -2.91 -8.12
N ALA A 51 -3.75 -1.97 -7.50
CA ALA A 51 -4.29 -0.72 -6.98
C ALA A 51 -4.94 0.15 -8.07
N GLN A 52 -4.34 0.21 -9.26
CA GLN A 52 -4.94 0.89 -10.42
C GLN A 52 -6.21 0.19 -10.88
N THR A 53 -6.19 -1.15 -10.96
CA THR A 53 -7.38 -1.94 -11.31
C THR A 53 -8.52 -1.79 -10.28
N CYS A 54 -8.20 -1.74 -8.98
CA CYS A 54 -9.17 -1.45 -7.93
C CYS A 54 -9.82 -0.09 -8.15
N ALA A 55 -9.01 0.95 -8.40
CA ALA A 55 -9.49 2.30 -8.61
C ALA A 55 -10.41 2.39 -9.83
N GLU A 56 -10.02 1.75 -10.93
CA GLU A 56 -10.82 1.67 -12.15
C GLU A 56 -12.17 0.97 -11.90
N ARG A 57 -12.16 -0.23 -11.29
CA ARG A 57 -13.39 -0.99 -11.00
C ARG A 57 -14.36 -0.26 -10.07
N LEU A 58 -13.83 0.54 -9.15
CA LEU A 58 -14.62 1.30 -8.18
C LEU A 58 -14.97 2.72 -8.65
N ASN A 59 -14.54 3.13 -9.86
CA ASN A 59 -14.66 4.51 -10.36
C ASN A 59 -14.06 5.56 -9.39
N ILE A 60 -12.95 5.22 -8.74
CA ILE A 60 -12.21 6.12 -7.85
C ILE A 60 -11.03 6.72 -8.64
N PRO A 61 -10.79 8.04 -8.58
CA PRO A 61 -9.61 8.66 -9.17
C PRO A 61 -8.31 8.01 -8.71
N CYS A 62 -7.42 7.66 -9.65
CA CYS A 62 -6.12 7.06 -9.36
C CYS A 62 -4.98 7.99 -9.79
N GLN A 63 -4.10 8.34 -8.86
CA GLN A 63 -2.86 9.06 -9.13
C GLN A 63 -1.68 8.09 -9.08
N VAL A 64 -0.97 7.98 -10.20
CA VAL A 64 0.20 7.10 -10.33
C VAL A 64 1.48 7.93 -10.28
N ILE A 65 2.22 7.85 -9.17
CA ILE A 65 3.48 8.55 -8.98
C ILE A 65 4.62 7.64 -9.43
N ARG A 66 5.22 7.95 -10.58
CA ARG A 66 6.35 7.18 -11.13
C ARG A 66 7.70 7.71 -10.63
N PRO A 67 8.73 6.86 -10.51
CA PRO A 67 10.07 7.30 -10.11
C PRO A 67 10.69 8.23 -11.17
N ASP A 68 11.20 9.39 -10.72
CA ASP A 68 11.97 10.32 -11.54
C ASP A 68 13.47 9.98 -11.50
N TYR A 69 13.89 9.10 -12.42
CA TYR A 69 15.29 8.69 -12.56
C TYR A 69 16.21 9.79 -13.12
N GLY A 70 15.65 10.79 -13.82
CA GLY A 70 16.41 11.93 -14.32
C GLY A 70 16.93 12.80 -13.17
N LYS A 71 16.05 13.06 -12.19
CA LYS A 71 16.37 13.91 -11.03
C LYS A 71 17.07 13.17 -9.89
N TYR A 72 16.66 11.94 -9.58
CA TYR A 72 17.08 11.24 -8.36
C TYR A 72 17.91 9.98 -8.61
N HIS A 73 18.16 9.61 -9.88
CA HIS A 73 18.94 8.45 -10.28
C HIS A 73 18.53 7.18 -9.52
N ARG A 74 19.47 6.49 -8.86
CA ARG A 74 19.20 5.27 -8.07
C ARG A 74 18.27 5.49 -6.88
N GLY A 75 18.13 6.72 -6.38
CA GLY A 75 17.25 7.09 -5.28
C GLY A 75 15.79 7.35 -5.69
N ALA A 76 15.48 7.35 -6.99
CA ALA A 76 14.15 7.69 -7.50
C ALA A 76 13.01 6.84 -6.92
N PRO A 77 13.15 5.51 -6.72
CA PRO A 77 12.08 4.71 -6.10
C PRO A 77 11.75 5.13 -4.66
N LEU A 78 12.77 5.47 -3.86
CA LEU A 78 12.56 5.89 -2.48
C LEU A 78 11.92 7.28 -2.41
N LYS A 79 12.38 8.21 -3.26
CA LYS A 79 11.77 9.55 -3.35
C LYS A 79 10.31 9.49 -3.77
N ARG A 80 9.99 8.64 -4.74
CA ARG A 80 8.61 8.33 -5.12
C ARG A 80 7.79 7.78 -3.94
N ASN A 81 8.33 6.86 -3.15
CA ASN A 81 7.61 6.30 -2.01
C ASN A 81 7.29 7.37 -0.94
N LEU A 82 8.25 8.26 -0.66
CA LEU A 82 8.03 9.39 0.25
C LEU A 82 6.93 10.33 -0.26
N GLN A 83 6.90 10.59 -1.57
CA GLN A 83 5.85 11.41 -2.18
C GLN A 83 4.46 10.75 -2.05
N ILE A 84 4.36 9.42 -2.24
CA ILE A 84 3.09 8.71 -1.99
C ILE A 84 2.62 8.93 -0.55
N ILE A 85 3.53 8.80 0.43
CA ILE A 85 3.20 8.99 1.86
C ILE A 85 2.74 10.43 2.11
N GLU A 86 3.47 11.40 1.59
CA GLU A 86 3.17 12.82 1.77
C GLU A 86 1.77 13.18 1.25
N GLU A 87 1.43 12.71 0.05
CA GLU A 87 0.16 13.01 -0.62
C GLU A 87 -1.02 12.16 -0.13
N SER A 88 -0.78 11.13 0.69
CA SER A 88 -1.83 10.24 1.21
C SER A 88 -2.23 10.61 2.65
N ASP A 89 -3.51 10.45 2.97
CA ASP A 89 -4.05 10.60 4.34
C ASP A 89 -3.84 9.31 5.15
N ALA A 90 -3.92 8.15 4.49
CA ALA A 90 -3.61 6.84 5.04
C ALA A 90 -2.90 5.96 4.01
N LEU A 91 -2.25 4.89 4.48
CA LEU A 91 -1.54 3.93 3.66
C LEU A 91 -2.09 2.51 3.87
N LEU A 92 -2.48 1.84 2.79
CA LEU A 92 -2.71 0.40 2.75
C LEU A 92 -1.48 -0.30 2.18
N VAL A 93 -0.88 -1.15 3.01
CA VAL A 93 0.34 -1.89 2.71
C VAL A 93 -0.03 -3.36 2.50
N ILE A 94 0.22 -3.87 1.30
CA ILE A 94 0.03 -5.29 0.99
C ILE A 94 1.41 -5.95 0.94
N TRP A 95 1.68 -6.76 1.96
CA TRP A 95 2.97 -7.37 2.19
C TRP A 95 2.84 -8.89 2.14
N ASN A 96 3.87 -9.55 1.63
CA ASN A 96 3.90 -10.99 1.43
C ASN A 96 4.71 -11.74 2.48
N GLY A 97 4.93 -11.14 3.66
CA GLY A 97 5.74 -11.74 4.72
C GLY A 97 7.24 -11.78 4.41
N GLU A 98 7.64 -11.53 3.15
CA GLU A 98 9.05 -11.60 2.76
C GLU A 98 9.86 -10.46 3.36
N PRO A 99 10.95 -10.76 4.10
CA PRO A 99 11.85 -9.74 4.64
C PRO A 99 12.64 -9.01 3.54
N ASN A 100 12.63 -9.54 2.31
CA ASN A 100 13.26 -8.92 1.14
C ASN A 100 12.39 -7.83 0.48
N SER A 101 11.13 -7.66 0.91
CA SER A 101 10.26 -6.54 0.52
C SER A 101 10.66 -5.22 1.19
N ARG A 102 11.96 -4.91 1.18
CA ARG A 102 12.58 -3.76 1.85
C ARG A 102 11.94 -2.44 1.45
N GLY A 103 11.54 -2.29 0.19
CA GLY A 103 10.85 -1.09 -0.29
C GLY A 103 9.47 -0.90 0.34
N THR A 104 8.71 -1.98 0.49
CA THR A 104 7.37 -1.97 1.11
C THR A 104 7.46 -1.65 2.60
N ILE A 105 8.34 -2.37 3.32
CA ILE A 105 8.58 -2.16 4.76
C ILE A 105 9.10 -0.74 5.02
N TYR A 106 10.03 -0.26 4.18
CA TYR A 106 10.54 1.12 4.25
C TYR A 106 9.40 2.14 4.15
N THR A 107 8.48 1.99 3.20
CA THR A 107 7.33 2.89 3.03
C THR A 107 6.41 2.86 4.24
N ALA A 108 6.08 1.68 4.77
CA ALA A 108 5.22 1.53 5.94
C ALA A 108 5.81 2.23 7.18
N ILE A 109 7.10 1.99 7.48
CA ILE A 109 7.79 2.62 8.61
C ILE A 109 7.84 4.14 8.47
N HIS A 110 8.09 4.67 7.26
CA HIS A 110 8.11 6.12 7.06
C HIS A 110 6.72 6.74 7.16
N ALA A 111 5.67 6.02 6.78
CA ALA A 111 4.29 6.47 6.96
C ALA A 111 3.90 6.55 8.44
N LEU A 112 4.26 5.54 9.24
CA LEU A 112 4.08 5.57 10.70
C LEU A 112 4.82 6.76 11.33
N LYS A 113 6.09 6.97 10.96
CA LYS A 113 6.88 8.12 11.45
C LYS A 113 6.31 9.47 11.04
N ALA A 114 5.61 9.54 9.91
CA ALA A 114 4.93 10.73 9.44
C ALA A 114 3.53 10.92 10.08
N GLY A 115 3.15 10.08 11.04
CA GLY A 115 1.84 10.15 11.71
C GLY A 115 0.67 9.75 10.82
N LYS A 116 0.92 9.05 9.72
CA LYS A 116 -0.14 8.55 8.84
C LYS A 116 -0.78 7.30 9.44
N ARG A 117 -2.07 7.10 9.18
CA ARG A 117 -2.74 5.83 9.48
C ARG A 117 -2.20 4.75 8.53
N VAL A 118 -1.78 3.62 9.06
CA VAL A 118 -1.20 2.54 8.26
C VAL A 118 -1.98 1.26 8.48
N PHE A 119 -2.38 0.63 7.38
CA PHE A 119 -3.11 -0.63 7.36
C PHE A 119 -2.26 -1.70 6.69
N VAL A 120 -2.20 -2.90 7.27
CA VAL A 120 -1.39 -3.99 6.71
C VAL A 120 -2.25 -5.21 6.41
N ILE A 121 -2.13 -5.70 5.17
CA ILE A 121 -2.62 -7.01 4.74
C ILE A 121 -1.41 -7.88 4.45
N LEU A 122 -1.33 -9.01 5.14
CA LEU A 122 -0.41 -10.09 4.85
C LEU A 122 -1.06 -11.05 3.86
N ALA A 123 -0.50 -11.13 2.66
CA ALA A 123 -0.97 -12.01 1.61
C ALA A 123 0.19 -12.83 1.03
N GLU A 124 0.07 -14.14 1.12
CA GLU A 124 1.05 -15.12 0.66
C GLU A 124 0.40 -16.01 -0.39
N ASP A 125 1.16 -16.34 -1.44
CA ASP A 125 0.66 -17.08 -2.60
C ASP A 125 -0.62 -16.49 -3.20
N GLU A 126 -1.74 -17.19 -3.12
CA GLU A 126 -3.06 -16.78 -3.64
C GLU A 126 -4.03 -16.35 -2.53
N ALA A 127 -3.56 -16.27 -1.27
CA ALA A 127 -4.42 -16.10 -0.11
C ALA A 127 -4.05 -14.87 0.74
N ILE A 128 -5.07 -14.22 1.31
CA ILE A 128 -4.87 -13.35 2.47
C ILE A 128 -4.68 -14.25 3.68
N ILE A 129 -3.52 -14.13 4.32
CA ILE A 129 -3.17 -14.90 5.51
C ILE A 129 -3.64 -14.16 6.75
N GLN A 130 -3.42 -12.84 6.80
CA GLN A 130 -3.76 -12.04 7.96
C GLN A 130 -4.07 -10.59 7.59
N CYS A 131 -5.08 -10.02 8.23
CA CYS A 131 -5.33 -8.58 8.23
C CYS A 131 -4.97 -8.04 9.60
N PHE A 132 -3.99 -7.15 9.68
CA PHE A 132 -3.58 -6.54 10.95
C PHE A 132 -4.43 -5.33 11.33
N GLY A 133 -5.31 -4.86 10.44
CA GLY A 133 -6.06 -3.62 10.64
C GLY A 133 -5.13 -2.41 10.65
N GLU A 134 -5.49 -1.37 11.42
CA GLU A 134 -4.63 -0.21 11.65
C GLU A 134 -3.49 -0.58 12.60
N ILE A 135 -2.25 -0.37 12.17
CA ILE A 135 -1.06 -0.60 12.98
C ILE A 135 -0.54 0.72 13.54
N HIS A 136 0.10 0.65 14.71
CA HIS A 136 0.66 1.81 15.41
C HIS A 136 2.17 1.73 15.65
N ASP A 137 2.77 0.59 15.32
CA ASP A 137 4.21 0.33 15.38
C ASP A 137 4.63 -0.63 14.25
N ASP A 138 5.92 -0.92 14.14
CA ASP A 138 6.50 -1.79 13.11
C ASP A 138 6.62 -3.27 13.52
N SER A 139 5.99 -3.67 14.64
CA SER A 139 6.09 -5.04 15.18
C SER A 139 5.60 -6.11 14.20
N CYS A 140 4.60 -5.80 13.36
CA CYS A 140 4.08 -6.73 12.36
C CYS A 140 5.10 -7.05 11.24
N PHE A 141 6.16 -6.25 11.09
CA PHE A 141 7.23 -6.49 10.12
C PHE A 141 8.44 -7.23 10.73
N ILE A 142 8.42 -7.52 12.02
CA ILE A 142 9.47 -8.29 12.70
C ILE A 142 9.23 -9.77 12.38
N VAL A 143 9.83 -10.24 11.29
CA VAL A 143 9.91 -11.67 10.99
C VAL A 143 10.94 -12.26 11.97
N ASN A 144 10.51 -13.12 12.89
CA ASN A 144 11.42 -13.89 13.74
C ASN A 144 12.41 -14.62 12.82
N ARG A 145 13.66 -14.20 12.83
CA ARG A 145 14.75 -14.96 12.22
C ARG A 145 15.10 -16.08 13.19
N SER A 146 14.44 -17.22 13.05
CA SER A 146 14.98 -18.49 13.53
C SER A 146 16.14 -18.93 12.65
#